data_AF-A0A6H1KN70-F1
#
_entry.id   AF-A0A6H1KN70-F1
#
_cell.length_a   1.000
_cell.length_b   1.000
_cell.length_c   1.000
_cell.angle_alpha   90.00
_cell.angle_beta   90.00
_cell.angle_gamma   90.00
#
_symmetry.space_group_name_H-M   'P 1'
#
loop_
_entity.id
_entity.type
_entity.pdbx_description
1 polymer ?
#
loop_
_entity_poly.entity_id
_entity_poly.type
_entity_poly.pdbx_seq_one_letter_code
_entity_poly.pdbx_strand_id
1 'polypeptide(L)'
;MRELRRGAMAALLAVLLLAMVAGCSREYQDKRGKADAPVTGRAGEDTPAEVYNFPDGFGNLATKCIGPGRRGYVTTKSVHQEDDETVVIPSNAVVVDDPGCRAGR
;
A
#
# COMPACT_ATOMS: atom_id res chain seq x y z
N MET A 1 48.90 17.36 1.55
CA MET A 1 48.18 17.00 0.31
C MET A 1 47.64 15.57 0.30
N ARG A 2 48.46 14.53 0.54
CA ARG A 2 48.00 13.10 0.55
C ARG A 2 47.07 12.75 1.72
N GLU A 3 47.36 13.23 2.93
CA GLU A 3 46.52 12.93 4.11
C GLU A 3 45.15 13.63 4.06
N LEU A 4 45.07 14.86 3.53
CA LEU A 4 43.79 15.54 3.28
C LEU A 4 42.94 14.78 2.24
N ARG A 5 43.57 14.22 1.20
CA ARG A 5 42.86 13.42 0.18
C ARG A 5 42.32 12.10 0.74
N ARG A 6 43.07 11.45 1.66
CA ARG A 6 42.63 10.23 2.33
C ARG A 6 41.45 10.49 3.27
N GLY A 7 41.50 11.57 4.06
CA GLY A 7 40.41 11.97 4.94
C GLY A 7 39.12 12.32 4.17
N ALA A 8 39.23 13.07 3.08
CA ALA A 8 38.08 13.42 2.24
C ALA A 8 37.43 12.18 1.59
N MET A 9 38.23 11.22 1.15
CA MET A 9 37.73 9.99 0.51
C MET A 9 37.06 9.05 1.51
N ALA A 10 37.61 8.92 2.72
CA ALA A 10 36.98 8.16 3.80
C ALA A 10 35.64 8.77 4.25
N ALA A 11 35.58 10.11 4.37
CA ALA A 11 34.34 10.81 4.69
C ALA A 11 33.27 10.60 3.61
N LEU A 12 33.64 10.69 2.33
CA LEU A 12 32.71 10.46 1.22
C LEU A 12 32.17 9.02 1.24
N LEU A 13 33.04 8.03 1.50
CA LEU A 13 32.64 6.63 1.60
C LEU A 13 31.66 6.39 2.76
N ALA A 14 31.91 7.01 3.91
CA ALA A 14 31.04 6.92 5.07
C ALA A 14 29.64 7.52 4.80
N VAL A 15 29.58 8.67 4.13
CA VAL A 15 28.29 9.29 3.74
C VAL A 15 27.52 8.39 2.76
N LEU A 16 28.20 7.81 1.77
CA LEU A 16 27.58 6.88 0.81
C LEU A 16 27.03 5.63 1.50
N LEU A 17 27.76 5.07 2.46
CA LEU A 17 27.32 3.91 3.24
C LEU A 17 26.08 4.25 4.10
N LEU A 18 26.07 5.41 4.76
CA LEU A 18 24.92 5.88 5.54
C LEU A 18 23.67 6.10 4.66
N ALA A 19 23.84 6.65 3.46
CA ALA A 19 22.74 6.86 2.51
C ALA A 19 22.15 5.53 2.00
N MET A 20 22.98 4.51 1.77
CA MET A 20 22.53 3.16 1.38
C MET A 20 21.70 2.49 2.49
N VAL A 21 22.09 2.62 3.76
CA VAL A 21 21.38 1.97 4.87
C VAL A 21 20.07 2.70 5.21
N ALA A 22 20.00 4.03 5.03
CA ALA A 22 18.78 4.80 5.24
C ALA A 22 17.65 4.44 4.25
N GLY A 23 17.99 3.98 3.04
CA GLY A 23 17.02 3.57 2.01
C GLY A 23 16.26 2.27 2.32
N CYS A 24 16.74 1.45 3.25
CA CYS A 24 16.14 0.16 3.62
C CYS A 24 15.24 0.24 4.87
N SER A 25 14.92 1.44 5.37
CA SER A 25 14.08 1.59 6.56
C SER A 25 12.66 1.07 6.31
N ARG A 26 12.34 -0.06 6.95
CA ARG A 26 10.99 -0.65 7.00
C ARG A 26 9.96 0.34 7.56
N GLU A 27 10.32 1.03 8.63
CA GLU A 27 9.48 2.02 9.32
C GLU A 27 9.09 3.20 8.41
N TYR A 28 9.96 3.59 7.47
CA TYR A 28 9.67 4.63 6.48
C TYR A 28 8.61 4.20 5.47
N GLN A 29 8.58 2.91 5.10
CA GLN A 29 7.61 2.35 4.15
C GLN A 29 6.25 2.11 4.80
N ASP A 30 6.26 1.58 6.03
CA ASP A 30 5.05 1.24 6.78
C ASP A 30 4.25 2.51 7.15
N LYS A 31 4.91 3.58 7.62
CA LYS A 31 4.26 4.85 8.00
C LYS A 31 3.65 5.64 6.84
N ARG A 32 4.00 5.31 5.59
CA ARG A 32 3.51 6.00 4.38
C ARG A 32 2.53 5.17 3.56
N GLY A 33 2.02 4.06 4.11
CA GLY A 33 1.11 3.18 3.39
C GLY A 33 1.76 2.50 2.17
N LYS A 34 3.09 2.40 2.14
CA LYS A 34 3.83 1.72 1.05
C LYS A 34 3.94 0.21 1.24
N ALA A 35 3.18 -0.35 2.18
CA ALA A 35 2.96 -1.79 2.25
C ALA A 35 2.13 -2.28 1.04
N ASP A 36 1.41 -1.38 0.37
CA ASP A 36 0.83 -1.65 -0.94
C ASP A 36 1.90 -1.57 -2.04
N ALA A 37 1.85 -2.52 -2.98
CA ALA A 37 2.83 -2.64 -4.05
C ALA A 37 2.97 -1.30 -4.82
N PRO A 38 4.20 -0.81 -5.06
CA PRO A 38 4.40 0.47 -5.74
C PRO A 38 3.83 0.44 -7.17
N VAL A 39 2.73 1.17 -7.40
CA VAL A 39 2.14 1.44 -8.73
C VAL A 39 3.01 2.43 -9.51
N THR A 40 4.20 2.01 -9.90
CA THR A 40 5.14 2.85 -10.64
C THR A 40 4.63 3.08 -12.06
N GLY A 41 4.25 4.32 -12.39
CA GLY A 41 3.84 4.72 -13.75
C GLY A 41 2.51 4.15 -14.24
N ARG A 42 1.76 3.47 -13.38
CA ARG A 42 0.43 2.89 -13.64
C ARG A 42 -0.38 2.93 -12.36
N ALA A 43 -0.86 4.12 -11.99
CA ALA A 43 -1.71 4.33 -10.81
C ALA A 43 -2.94 3.40 -10.79
N GLY A 44 -3.26 2.77 -11.92
CA GLY A 44 -4.43 1.95 -12.08
C GLY A 44 -5.64 2.86 -12.24
N GLU A 45 -6.80 2.32 -11.93
CA GLU A 45 -8.02 3.08 -11.84
C GLU A 45 -7.93 3.96 -10.58
N ASP A 46 -8.16 5.28 -10.66
CA ASP A 46 -8.00 6.25 -9.55
C ASP A 46 -9.33 6.83 -8.99
N THR A 47 -10.47 6.26 -9.37
CA THR A 47 -11.77 6.60 -8.76
C THR A 47 -11.96 5.92 -7.41
N PRO A 48 -12.81 6.43 -6.51
CA PRO A 48 -13.14 5.71 -5.28
C PRO A 48 -13.78 4.35 -5.56
N ALA A 49 -13.52 3.35 -4.72
CA ALA A 49 -14.27 2.10 -4.75
C ALA A 49 -15.74 2.35 -4.37
N GLU A 50 -16.65 1.58 -4.95
CA GLU A 50 -18.04 1.53 -4.50
C GLU A 50 -18.11 0.74 -3.19
N VAL A 51 -18.73 1.30 -2.15
CA VAL A 51 -18.81 0.68 -0.82
C VAL A 51 -20.26 0.44 -0.45
N TYR A 52 -20.59 -0.80 -0.12
CA TYR A 52 -21.87 -1.22 0.41
C TYR A 52 -21.72 -1.53 1.90
N ASN A 53 -22.37 -0.72 2.74
CA ASN A 53 -22.31 -0.87 4.18
C ASN A 53 -23.36 -1.88 4.67
N PHE A 54 -22.95 -2.78 5.56
CA PHE A 54 -23.83 -3.79 6.15
C PHE A 54 -24.07 -3.44 7.63
N PRO A 55 -25.25 -2.90 7.98
CA PRO A 55 -25.53 -2.40 9.33
C PRO A 55 -25.83 -3.52 10.35
N ASP A 56 -25.86 -4.77 9.92
CA ASP A 56 -26.19 -5.97 10.68
C ASP A 56 -24.96 -6.65 11.30
N GLY A 57 -23.81 -5.96 11.30
CA GLY A 57 -22.56 -6.44 11.90
C GLY A 57 -21.74 -7.37 11.00
N PHE A 58 -22.19 -7.62 9.77
CA PHE A 58 -21.35 -8.25 8.75
C PHE A 58 -20.35 -7.25 8.16
N GLY A 59 -19.28 -7.77 7.56
CA GLY A 59 -18.25 -6.92 6.97
C GLY A 59 -18.74 -6.19 5.72
N ASN A 60 -18.49 -4.89 5.63
CA ASN A 60 -18.84 -4.07 4.46
C ASN A 60 -18.18 -4.60 3.19
N LEU A 61 -18.83 -4.43 2.05
CA LEU A 61 -18.30 -4.84 0.74
C LEU A 61 -17.79 -3.62 -0.03
N ALA A 62 -16.52 -3.63 -0.41
CA ALA A 62 -15.93 -2.67 -1.35
C ALA A 62 -15.69 -3.35 -2.71
N THR A 63 -16.00 -2.67 -3.81
CA THR A 63 -15.79 -3.20 -5.16
C THR A 63 -15.28 -2.13 -6.13
N LYS A 64 -14.48 -2.58 -7.11
CA LYS A 64 -13.91 -1.69 -8.12
C LYS A 64 -13.45 -2.44 -9.36
N CYS A 65 -13.52 -1.79 -10.53
CA CYS A 65 -12.85 -2.27 -11.73
C CYS A 65 -11.33 -2.19 -11.56
N ILE A 66 -10.65 -3.32 -11.71
CA ILE A 66 -9.19 -3.42 -11.58
C ILE A 66 -8.49 -3.64 -12.94
N GLY A 67 -9.27 -3.55 -14.02
CA GLY A 67 -8.82 -3.68 -15.40
C GLY A 67 -10.00 -3.94 -16.34
N PRO A 68 -9.77 -3.95 -17.66
CA PRO A 68 -10.79 -4.33 -18.62
C PRO A 68 -11.31 -5.74 -18.32
N GLY A 69 -12.63 -5.88 -18.20
CA GLY A 69 -13.25 -7.19 -18.00
C GLY A 69 -13.09 -7.79 -16.60
N ARG A 70 -12.55 -7.06 -15.61
CA ARG A 70 -12.26 -7.60 -14.28
C ARG A 70 -12.68 -6.67 -13.14
N ARG A 71 -13.34 -7.23 -12.14
CA ARG A 71 -13.79 -6.53 -10.93
C ARG A 71 -13.21 -7.20 -9.68
N GLY A 72 -12.69 -6.40 -8.77
CA GLY A 72 -12.27 -6.82 -7.44
C GLY A 72 -13.38 -6.59 -6.41
N TYR A 73 -13.43 -7.46 -5.42
CA TYR A 73 -14.29 -7.36 -4.24
C TYR A 73 -13.46 -7.59 -2.98
N VAL A 74 -13.72 -6.82 -1.94
CA VAL A 74 -13.08 -6.94 -0.62
C VAL A 74 -14.14 -6.72 0.46
N THR A 75 -14.18 -7.58 1.47
CA THR A 75 -15.10 -7.49 2.63
C THR A 75 -14.44 -6.99 3.92
N THR A 76 -14.59 -5.76 4.42
CA THR A 76 -13.88 -5.37 5.65
C THR A 76 -14.56 -5.89 6.91
N LYS A 77 -13.88 -6.63 7.80
CA LYS A 77 -14.43 -6.94 9.13
C LYS A 77 -13.87 -5.94 10.16
N SER A 78 -14.72 -5.10 10.72
CA SER A 78 -14.42 -4.37 11.95
C SER A 78 -14.77 -5.29 13.14
N VAL A 79 -13.77 -5.63 13.96
CA VAL A 79 -14.04 -6.23 15.28
C VAL A 79 -13.98 -5.10 16.28
N HIS A 80 -15.13 -4.72 16.83
CA HIS A 80 -15.17 -3.85 18.01
C HIS A 80 -15.00 -4.77 19.23
N GLN A 81 -13.87 -4.65 19.93
CA GLN A 81 -13.82 -5.05 21.33
C GLN A 81 -14.07 -3.79 22.16
N GLU A 82 -14.95 -3.88 23.15
CA GLU A 82 -15.54 -2.73 23.87
C GLU A 82 -14.51 -1.79 24.52
N ASP A 83 -13.23 -2.21 24.64
CA ASP A 83 -12.13 -1.44 25.26
C ASP A 83 -10.85 -1.32 24.38
N ASP A 84 -10.86 -1.71 23.10
CA ASP A 84 -9.66 -1.77 22.25
C ASP A 84 -9.79 -0.99 20.92
N GLU A 85 -8.65 -0.58 20.34
CA GLU A 85 -8.58 0.03 19.01
C GLU A 85 -9.28 -0.86 17.97
N THR A 86 -10.06 -0.27 17.05
CA THR A 86 -10.75 -1.05 16.01
C THR A 86 -9.73 -1.79 15.15
N VAL A 87 -9.60 -3.10 15.35
CA VAL A 87 -8.74 -3.95 14.54
C VAL A 87 -9.50 -4.34 13.27
N VAL A 88 -9.06 -3.79 12.14
CA VAL A 88 -9.50 -4.22 10.82
C VAL A 88 -8.73 -5.50 10.47
N ILE A 89 -9.40 -6.65 10.55
CA ILE A 89 -8.82 -7.96 10.19
C ILE A 89 -9.04 -8.19 8.69
N PRO A 90 -8.05 -8.73 7.93
CA PRO A 90 -8.13 -8.87 6.48
C PRO A 90 -9.32 -9.73 6.02
N SER A 91 -10.34 -8.99 5.63
CA SER A 91 -11.11 -9.06 4.41
C SER A 91 -10.76 -10.11 3.35
N ASN A 92 -11.69 -11.03 3.09
CA ASN A 92 -11.62 -11.88 1.91
C ASN A 92 -11.62 -11.01 0.65
N ALA A 93 -10.66 -11.26 -0.25
CA ALA A 93 -10.54 -10.60 -1.54
C ALA A 93 -10.83 -11.59 -2.67
N VAL A 94 -11.67 -11.21 -3.63
CA VAL A 94 -11.99 -12.02 -4.82
C VAL A 94 -11.93 -11.15 -6.06
N VAL A 95 -11.39 -11.71 -7.14
CA VAL A 95 -11.44 -11.12 -8.48
C VAL A 95 -12.33 -11.98 -9.34
N VAL A 96 -13.26 -11.36 -10.05
CA VAL A 96 -14.18 -12.04 -10.98
C VAL A 96 -14.09 -11.42 -12.37
N ASP A 97 -14.51 -12.20 -13.36
CA ASP A 97 -14.75 -11.69 -14.71
C ASP A 97 -16.03 -10.83 -14.71
N ASP A 98 -15.88 -9.60 -15.20
CA ASP A 98 -16.96 -8.62 -15.35
C ASP A 98 -16.78 -7.92 -16.71
N PRO A 99 -17.41 -8.40 -17.80
CA PRO A 99 -17.31 -7.78 -19.13
C PRO A 99 -17.76 -6.32 -19.19
N GLY A 100 -18.56 -5.86 -18.21
CA GLY A 100 -18.99 -4.48 -18.08
C GLY A 100 -17.92 -3.56 -17.48
N CYS A 101 -16.90 -4.13 -16.82
CA CYS A 101 -15.85 -3.34 -16.19
C CYS A 101 -14.93 -2.68 -17.22
N ARG A 102 -14.96 -1.35 -17.22
CA ARG A 102 -14.01 -0.49 -17.92
C ARG A 102 -13.30 0.32 -16.86
N ALA A 103 -12.16 -0.17 -16.37
CA ALA A 103 -11.33 0.63 -15.49
C ALA A 103 -11.03 1.98 -16.19
N GLY A 104 -11.40 3.09 -15.54
CA GLY A 104 -10.98 4.43 -15.93
C GLY A 104 -9.46 4.47 -16.12
N ARG A 105 -9.01 5.10 -17.21
CA ARG A 105 -7.59 5.32 -17.48
C ARG A 105 -7.00 6.37 -16.57
#